data_AF-D9S225-F1
#
_entry.id   AF-D9S225-F1
#
_cell.length_a   1.000
_cell.length_b   1.000
_cell.length_c   1.000
_cell.angle_alpha   90.00
_cell.angle_beta   90.00
_cell.angle_gamma   90.00
#
_symmetry.space_group_name_H-M   'P 1'
#
loop_
_entity.id
_entity.type
_entity.pdbx_description
1 polymer ?
#
loop_
_entity_poly.entity_id
_entity_poly.type
_entity_poly.pdbx_seq_one_letter_code
_entity_poly.pdbx_strand_id
1 'polypeptide(L)'
;MKVLYTISVLICSLLVYKFWPKYENNMFPLFTDITTILLFLPSFFILFFSFPSFILLTLSKQLKKAIKISMVLLIYIMVFLFSLNALDFYSIRLRGLISFVTSLPGLLHFILSITYVHSKDIGLPKN
;
A
#
# COMPACT_ATOMS: atom_id res chain seq x y z
N MET A 1 -4.12 -13.42 -12.71
CA MET A 1 -3.55 -12.08 -12.37
C MET A 1 -4.58 -11.00 -12.08
N LYS A 2 -5.57 -10.67 -12.94
CA LYS A 2 -6.70 -9.80 -12.51
C LYS A 2 -7.37 -10.31 -11.23
N VAL A 3 -7.63 -11.63 -11.20
CA VAL A 3 -8.16 -12.35 -10.03
C VAL A 3 -7.21 -12.26 -8.82
N LEU A 4 -5.90 -12.40 -9.01
CA LEU A 4 -4.92 -12.29 -7.92
C LEU A 4 -4.83 -10.86 -7.36
N TYR A 5 -4.94 -9.85 -8.22
CA TYR A 5 -4.98 -8.45 -7.84
C TYR A 5 -6.27 -8.09 -7.08
N THR A 6 -7.42 -8.61 -7.53
CA THR A 6 -8.67 -8.43 -6.78
C THR A 6 -8.66 -9.18 -5.45
N ILE A 7 -8.06 -10.38 -5.40
CA ILE A 7 -7.87 -11.14 -4.17
C ILE A 7 -6.94 -10.40 -3.21
N SER A 8 -5.82 -9.83 -3.70
CA SER A 8 -4.90 -9.08 -2.85
C SER A 8 -5.57 -7.84 -2.25
N VAL A 9 -6.37 -7.12 -3.04
CA VAL A 9 -7.18 -5.99 -2.55
C VAL A 9 -8.18 -6.43 -1.48
N LEU A 10 -8.88 -7.54 -1.70
CA LEU A 10 -9.86 -8.07 -0.74
C LEU A 10 -9.21 -8.56 0.55
N ILE A 11 -8.06 -9.23 0.48
CA ILE A 11 -7.29 -9.64 1.66
C ILE A 11 -6.78 -8.41 2.39
N CYS A 12 -6.20 -7.44 1.69
CA CYS A 12 -5.66 -6.23 2.32
C CYS A 12 -6.76 -5.40 2.99
N SER A 13 -7.96 -5.30 2.40
CA SER A 13 -9.08 -4.60 3.03
C SER A 13 -9.55 -5.31 4.31
N LEU A 14 -9.63 -6.64 4.30
CA LEU A 14 -9.95 -7.43 5.49
C LEU A 14 -8.89 -7.25 6.59
N LEU A 15 -7.60 -7.27 6.24
CA LEU A 15 -6.50 -7.08 7.19
C LEU A 15 -6.50 -5.67 7.78
N VAL A 16 -6.69 -4.63 6.97
CA VAL A 16 -6.78 -3.24 7.43
C VAL A 16 -7.96 -3.06 8.39
N TYR A 17 -9.13 -3.62 8.06
CA TYR A 17 -10.31 -3.53 8.91
C TYR A 17 -10.14 -4.28 10.24
N LYS A 18 -9.61 -5.52 10.18
CA LYS A 18 -9.49 -6.39 11.36
C LYS A 18 -8.37 -5.95 12.31
N PHE A 19 -7.24 -5.48 11.78
CA PHE A 19 -6.05 -5.14 12.54
C PHE A 19 -5.84 -3.62 12.64
N TRP A 20 -6.91 -2.83 12.54
CA TRP A 20 -6.83 -1.40 12.81
C TRP A 20 -6.26 -1.16 14.21
N PRO A 21 -5.22 -0.33 14.38
CA PRO A 21 -4.58 -0.10 15.67
C PRO A 21 -5.59 0.52 16.65
N LYS A 22 -5.92 -0.23 17.71
CA LYS A 22 -6.76 0.22 18.83
C LYS A 22 -6.06 -0.13 20.13
N TYR A 23 -5.59 0.90 20.84
CA TYR A 23 -4.87 0.74 22.11
C TYR A 23 -5.75 1.03 23.33
N GLU A 24 -6.95 1.57 23.15
CA GLU A 24 -7.90 1.79 24.25
C GLU A 24 -8.30 0.46 24.89
N ASN A 25 -8.12 0.36 26.22
CA ASN A 25 -8.43 -0.82 27.04
C ASN A 25 -7.79 -2.13 26.53
N ASN A 26 -6.65 -2.02 25.86
CA ASN A 26 -5.99 -3.17 25.26
C ASN A 26 -5.20 -3.98 26.30
N MET A 27 -5.64 -5.22 26.54
CA MET A 27 -4.96 -6.15 27.46
C MET A 27 -3.61 -6.67 26.92
N PHE A 28 -3.36 -6.59 25.60
CA PHE A 28 -2.17 -7.12 24.96
C PHE A 28 -1.54 -6.12 23.97
N PRO A 29 -0.93 -5.02 24.46
CA PRO A 29 -0.37 -3.97 23.61
C PRO A 29 0.70 -4.48 22.65
N LEU A 30 1.58 -5.38 23.11
CA LEU A 30 2.65 -5.94 22.28
C LEU A 30 2.11 -6.73 21.08
N PHE A 31 1.01 -7.46 21.26
CA PHE A 31 0.40 -8.20 20.15
C PHE A 31 -0.22 -7.25 19.12
N THR A 32 -0.80 -6.15 19.58
CA THR A 32 -1.31 -5.08 18.71
C THR A 32 -0.18 -4.38 17.96
N ASP A 33 0.96 -4.14 18.60
CA ASP A 33 2.16 -3.60 17.92
C ASP A 33 2.59 -4.52 16.77
N ILE A 34 2.75 -5.81 17.06
CA ILE A 34 3.19 -6.83 16.09
C ILE A 34 2.21 -6.92 14.91
N THR A 35 0.91 -7.01 15.19
CA THR A 35 -0.10 -7.09 14.13
C THR A 35 -0.23 -5.79 13.35
N THR A 36 -0.03 -4.64 14.00
CA THR A 36 -0.02 -3.33 13.33
C THR A 36 1.14 -3.25 12.33
N ILE A 37 2.34 -3.65 12.75
CA ILE A 37 3.56 -3.54 11.93
C ILE A 37 3.59 -4.61 10.83
N LEU A 38 3.24 -5.86 11.15
CA LEU A 38 3.39 -6.98 10.22
C LEU A 38 2.19 -7.17 9.27
N LEU A 39 0.99 -6.80 9.69
CA LEU A 39 -0.23 -7.08 8.92
C LEU A 39 -0.91 -5.79 8.47
N PHE A 40 -1.23 -4.89 9.39
CA PHE A 40 -1.99 -3.68 9.08
C PHE A 40 -1.23 -2.74 8.14
N LEU A 41 -0.03 -2.27 8.51
CA LEU A 41 0.69 -1.27 7.72
C LEU A 41 1.05 -1.74 6.31
N PRO A 42 1.61 -2.94 6.10
CA PRO A 42 1.84 -3.47 4.76
C PRO A 42 0.56 -3.51 3.92
N SER A 43 -0.53 -4.00 4.50
CA SER A 43 -1.84 -4.07 3.84
C SER A 43 -2.41 -2.69 3.55
N PHE A 44 -2.22 -1.74 4.46
CA PHE A 44 -2.62 -0.34 4.32
C PHE A 44 -1.90 0.31 3.14
N PHE A 45 -0.59 0.15 3.00
CA PHE A 45 0.15 0.69 1.86
C PHE A 45 -0.22 -0.01 0.54
N ILE A 46 -0.50 -1.31 0.55
CA ILE A 46 -1.01 -1.99 -0.65
C ILE A 46 -2.39 -1.43 -1.04
N LEU A 47 -3.29 -1.28 -0.07
CA LEU A 47 -4.67 -0.88 -0.33
C LEU A 47 -4.81 0.59 -0.72
N PHE A 48 -4.11 1.50 -0.03
CA PHE A 48 -4.29 2.94 -0.21
C PHE A 48 -3.25 3.59 -1.10
N PHE A 49 -2.05 3.01 -1.23
CA PHE A 49 -1.05 3.52 -2.18
C PHE A 49 -1.03 2.72 -3.47
N SER A 50 -0.78 1.40 -3.41
CA SER A 50 -0.57 0.60 -4.62
C SER A 50 -1.82 0.55 -5.50
N PHE A 51 -2.99 0.30 -4.90
CA PHE A 51 -4.23 0.14 -5.66
C PHE A 51 -4.70 1.43 -6.37
N PRO A 52 -4.84 2.58 -5.68
CA PRO A 52 -5.20 3.83 -6.34
C PRO A 52 -4.19 4.27 -7.40
N SER A 53 -2.90 4.10 -7.12
CA SER A 53 -1.83 4.45 -8.07
C SER A 53 -1.94 3.61 -9.35
N PHE A 54 -2.22 2.32 -9.23
CA PHE A 54 -2.40 1.43 -10.38
C PHE A 54 -3.64 1.79 -11.20
N ILE A 55 -4.78 2.05 -10.55
CA ILE A 55 -6.01 2.50 -11.24
C ILE A 55 -5.74 3.79 -11.98
N LEU A 56 -5.15 4.78 -11.31
CA LEU A 56 -4.85 6.08 -11.88
C LEU A 56 -3.98 5.95 -13.14
N LEU A 57 -2.92 5.14 -13.09
CA LEU A 57 -2.05 4.91 -14.25
C LEU A 57 -2.75 4.18 -15.39
N THR A 58 -3.65 3.25 -15.05
CA THR A 58 -4.43 2.48 -16.04
C THR A 58 -5.47 3.36 -16.74
N LEU A 59 -6.09 4.30 -16.02
CA LEU A 59 -7.04 5.26 -16.59
C LEU A 59 -6.34 6.39 -17.35
N SER A 60 -5.16 6.81 -16.87
CA SER A 60 -4.42 7.96 -17.41
C SER A 60 -3.41 7.57 -18.50
N LYS A 61 -3.75 6.62 -19.40
CA LYS A 61 -2.80 6.12 -20.41
C LYS A 61 -2.23 7.23 -21.30
N GLN A 62 -3.03 8.24 -21.64
CA GLN A 62 -2.66 9.33 -22.55
C GLN A 62 -1.83 10.47 -21.91
N LEU A 63 -1.72 10.53 -20.57
CA LEU A 63 -0.97 11.60 -19.91
C LEU A 63 0.55 11.47 -20.14
N LYS A 64 1.25 12.61 -20.07
CA LYS A 64 2.72 12.64 -20.10
C LYS A 64 3.30 11.85 -18.92
N LYS A 65 4.41 11.14 -19.16
CA LYS A 65 5.11 10.31 -18.15
C LYS A 65 5.41 11.07 -16.86
N ALA A 66 5.88 12.32 -16.95
CA ALA A 66 6.18 13.15 -15.79
C ALA A 66 4.96 13.40 -14.89
N ILE A 67 3.79 13.66 -15.49
CA ILE A 67 2.53 13.88 -14.76
C ILE A 67 2.12 12.62 -14.02
N LYS A 68 2.22 11.46 -14.67
CA LYS A 68 1.92 10.16 -14.05
C LYS A 68 2.78 9.89 -12.82
N ILE A 69 4.10 10.11 -12.94
CA ILE A 69 5.03 9.94 -11.82
C ILE A 69 4.69 10.89 -10.67
N SER A 70 4.40 12.16 -10.98
CA SER A 70 4.01 13.16 -9.99
C SER A 70 2.74 12.75 -9.23
N MET A 71 1.71 12.26 -9.94
CA MET A 71 0.46 11.78 -9.32
C MET A 71 0.70 10.60 -8.38
N VAL A 72 1.49 9.59 -8.81
CA VAL A 72 1.83 8.43 -7.97
C VAL A 72 2.61 8.86 -6.74
N LEU A 73 3.57 9.77 -6.90
CA LEU A 73 4.35 10.30 -5.78
C LEU A 73 3.46 11.06 -4.78
N LEU A 74 2.50 11.84 -5.28
CA LEU A 74 1.56 12.57 -4.43
C LEU A 74 0.66 11.61 -3.64
N ILE A 75 0.14 10.55 -4.27
CA ILE A 75 -0.60 9.49 -3.55
C ILE A 75 0.28 8.87 -2.47
N TYR A 76 1.52 8.49 -2.81
CA TYR A 76 2.45 7.91 -1.84
C TYR A 76 2.67 8.83 -0.63
N ILE A 77 2.94 10.11 -0.86
CA ILE A 77 3.16 11.09 0.20
C ILE A 77 1.92 11.21 1.10
N MET A 78 0.73 11.34 0.51
CA MET A 78 -0.52 11.46 1.27
C MET A 78 -0.78 10.23 2.15
N VAL A 79 -0.60 9.03 1.58
CA VAL A 79 -0.77 7.76 2.31
C VAL A 79 0.29 7.61 3.40
N PHE A 80 1.53 7.99 3.11
CA PHE A 80 2.61 7.97 4.10
C PHE A 80 2.32 8.90 5.28
N LEU A 81 1.92 10.15 5.02
CA LEU A 81 1.54 11.09 6.07
C LEU A 81 0.34 10.59 6.89
N PHE A 82 -0.65 9.99 6.25
CA PHE A 82 -1.77 9.36 6.95
C PHE A 82 -1.31 8.20 7.84
N SER A 83 -0.40 7.35 7.35
CA SER A 83 0.15 6.24 8.14
C SER A 83 0.87 6.72 9.39
N LEU A 84 1.55 7.88 9.31
CA LEU A 84 2.15 8.48 10.50
C LEU A 84 1.05 8.77 11.50
N ASN A 85 -0.03 9.45 11.11
CA ASN A 85 -1.14 9.80 12.01
C ASN A 85 -1.83 8.57 12.63
N ALA A 86 -1.93 7.46 11.90
CA ALA A 86 -2.49 6.21 12.44
C ALA A 86 -1.62 5.54 13.53
N LEU A 87 -0.37 6.00 13.68
CA LEU A 87 0.62 5.49 14.63
C LEU A 87 0.95 6.53 15.73
N ASP A 88 0.03 7.44 16.03
CA ASP A 88 0.20 8.55 16.97
C ASP A 88 0.68 8.15 18.37
N PHE A 89 0.50 6.89 18.78
CA PHE A 89 1.02 6.31 20.02
C PHE A 89 2.55 6.22 20.11
N TYR A 90 3.28 6.22 18.98
CA TYR A 90 4.74 6.12 18.97
C TYR A 90 5.43 7.48 18.81
N SER A 91 6.72 7.54 19.17
CA SER A 91 7.53 8.73 18.88
C SER A 91 7.61 9.01 17.37
N ILE A 92 7.70 10.28 16.98
CA ILE A 92 7.72 10.68 15.55
C ILE A 92 8.84 10.00 14.75
N ARG A 93 10.01 9.79 15.37
CA ARG A 93 11.14 9.10 14.75
C ARG A 93 10.82 7.64 14.45
N LEU A 94 10.19 6.96 15.42
CA LEU A 94 9.81 5.56 15.27
C LEU A 94 8.66 5.39 14.26
N ARG A 95 7.67 6.29 14.29
CA ARG A 95 6.59 6.36 13.28
C ARG A 95 7.16 6.44 11.87
N GLY A 96 8.10 7.37 11.65
CA GLY A 96 8.77 7.52 10.36
C GLY A 96 9.49 6.25 9.91
N LEU A 97 10.27 5.63 10.80
CA LEU A 97 11.01 4.41 10.49
C LEU A 97 10.07 3.23 10.15
N ILE A 98 9.06 2.99 11.01
CA ILE A 98 8.11 1.90 10.82
C ILE A 98 7.33 2.10 9.51
N SER A 99 6.77 3.29 9.28
CA SER A 99 6.05 3.60 8.04
C SER A 99 6.93 3.44 6.80
N PHE A 100 8.21 3.82 6.88
CA PHE A 100 9.14 3.64 5.77
C PHE A 100 9.42 2.18 5.46
N VAL A 101 9.70 1.36 6.46
CA VAL A 101 9.97 -0.08 6.26
C VAL A 101 8.71 -0.80 5.77
N THR A 102 7.56 -0.51 6.36
CA THR A 102 6.28 -1.16 6.04
C THR A 102 5.64 -0.66 4.74
N SER A 103 6.14 0.41 4.13
CA SER A 103 5.69 0.84 2.79
C SER A 103 6.32 0.01 1.66
N LEU A 104 7.43 -0.69 1.92
CA LEU A 104 8.14 -1.49 0.92
C LEU A 104 7.24 -2.57 0.26
N PRO A 105 6.42 -3.34 1.01
CA PRO A 105 5.45 -4.26 0.40
C PRO A 105 4.46 -3.56 -0.55
N GLY A 106 4.01 -2.35 -0.23
CA GLY A 106 3.14 -1.54 -1.09
C GLY A 106 3.83 -1.12 -2.40
N LEU A 107 5.10 -0.70 -2.31
CA LEU A 107 5.94 -0.38 -3.47
C LEU A 107 6.18 -1.61 -4.36
N LEU A 108 6.53 -2.75 -3.76
CA LEU A 108 6.73 -4.01 -4.48
C LEU A 108 5.44 -4.44 -5.20
N HIS A 109 4.30 -4.43 -4.50
CA HIS A 109 3.00 -4.76 -5.07
C HIS A 109 2.67 -3.84 -6.27
N PHE A 110 2.96 -2.55 -6.15
CA PHE A 110 2.73 -1.58 -7.24
C PHE A 110 3.60 -1.85 -8.47
N ILE A 111 4.90 -2.10 -8.29
CA ILE A 111 5.82 -2.43 -9.38
C ILE A 111 5.37 -3.70 -10.10
N LEU A 112 5.01 -4.75 -9.34
CA LEU A 112 4.50 -6.01 -9.90
C LEU A 112 3.20 -5.79 -10.69
N SER A 113 2.32 -4.90 -10.22
CA SER A 113 1.06 -4.59 -10.89
C SER A 113 1.27 -3.90 -12.23
N ILE A 114 2.20 -2.92 -12.30
CA ILE A 114 2.51 -2.20 -13.55
C ILE A 114 3.21 -3.09 -14.56
N THR A 115 4.25 -3.82 -14.12
CA THR A 115 5.05 -4.68 -15.01
C THR A 115 4.18 -5.72 -15.70
N TYR A 116 3.18 -6.27 -15.00
CA TYR A 116 2.22 -7.19 -15.59
C TYR A 116 1.30 -6.55 -16.65
N VAL A 117 0.83 -5.32 -16.43
CA VAL A 117 0.02 -4.62 -17.45
C VAL A 117 0.86 -4.32 -18.68
N HIS A 118 2.10 -3.88 -18.49
CA HIS A 118 2.99 -3.55 -19.59
C HIS A 118 3.40 -4.78 -20.41
N SER A 119 3.66 -5.93 -19.77
CA SER A 119 3.96 -7.18 -20.49
C SER A 119 2.80 -7.65 -21.36
N LYS A 120 1.56 -7.34 -20.97
CA LYS A 120 0.35 -7.68 -21.73
C LYS A 120 0.10 -6.73 -22.92
N ASP A 121 0.49 -5.46 -22.80
CA ASP A 121 0.39 -4.47 -23.88
C ASP A 121 1.49 -4.71 -24.96
N ILE A 122 2.58 -5.44 -24.67
CA ILE A 122 3.69 -5.74 -25.60
C ILE A 122 3.51 -7.06 -26.37
N GLY A 123 2.48 -7.87 -26.08
CA GLY A 123 2.24 -9.11 -26.81
C GLY A 123 3.36 -10.15 -26.65
N LEU A 124 3.98 -10.23 -25.47
CA LEU A 124 4.93 -11.31 -25.19
C LEU A 124 4.20 -12.68 -25.20
N PRO A 125 4.79 -13.71 -25.83
CA PRO A 125 4.17 -15.03 -25.92
C PRO A 125 3.93 -15.60 -24.53
N LYS A 126 2.76 -16.23 -24.35
CA LYS A 126 2.45 -17.01 -23.16
C LYS A 126 3.36 -18.23 -23.16
N ASN A 127 4.36 -18.24 -22.28
CA ASN A 127 5.00 -19.49 -21.85
C ASN A 127 4.11 -20.17 -20.81
#